data_AF-A0A1H4CSK1-F1
#
_entry.id   AF-A0A1H4CSK1-F1
#
_cell.length_a   1.000
_cell.length_b   1.000
_cell.length_c   1.000
_cell.angle_alpha   90.00
_cell.angle_beta   90.00
_cell.angle_gamma   90.00
#
_symmetry.space_group_name_H-M   'P 1'
#
loop_
_entity.id
_entity.type
_entity.pdbx_description
1 polymer ?
#
loop_
_entity_poly.entity_id
_entity_poly.type
_entity_poly.pdbx_seq_one_letter_code
_entity_poly.pdbx_strand_id
1 'polypeptide(L)' 'MWVFCTSIYHLATPALAALARTEHIYKNEKFSDHAPITVDYDFTL' A
#
# COMPACT_ATOMS: atom_id res chain seq x y z
N MET A 1 -10.43 22.40 3.88
CA MET A 1 -9.02 22.03 4.13
C MET A 1 -8.87 20.57 3.78
N TRP A 2 -8.40 20.26 2.57
CA TRP A 2 -8.18 18.87 2.16
C TRP A 2 -6.85 18.43 2.77
N VAL A 3 -6.90 17.83 3.96
CA VAL A 3 -5.74 17.12 4.50
C VAL A 3 -5.66 15.80 3.72
N PHE A 4 -5.01 15.83 2.56
CA PHE A 4 -4.48 14.62 1.98
C PHE A 4 -3.32 14.22 2.88
N CYS A 5 -3.50 13.24 3.76
CA CYS A 5 -2.35 12.66 4.42
C CYS A 5 -1.59 11.84 3.37
N THR A 6 -0.53 12.47 2.85
CA THR A 6 0.29 12.03 1.71
C THR A 6 0.99 10.68 1.93
N SER A 7 1.11 10.21 3.18
CA SER A 7 2.13 9.22 3.52
C SER A 7 1.56 8.04 4.31
N ILE A 8 0.95 7.07 3.60
CA ILE A 8 0.75 5.71 4.13
C ILE A 8 1.91 4.84 3.67
N TYR A 9 2.52 4.09 4.59
CA TYR A 9 3.65 3.22 4.33
C TYR A 9 3.33 1.77 4.68
N HIS A 10 3.94 0.85 3.93
CA HIS A 10 3.99 -0.57 4.25
C HIS A 10 5.47 -0.96 4.47
N LEU A 11 5.86 -1.20 5.72
CA LEU A 11 7.21 -1.63 6.08
C LEU A 11 7.23 -3.15 6.28
N ALA A 12 8.18 -3.83 5.65
CA ALA A 12 8.34 -5.27 5.71
C ALA A 12 9.79 -5.64 6.08
N THR A 13 9.99 -6.85 6.63
CA THR A 13 11.33 -7.39 6.86
C THR A 13 12.05 -7.62 5.52
N PRO A 14 13.39 -7.60 5.46
CA PRO A 14 14.11 -7.73 4.19
C PRO A 14 13.72 -8.97 3.37
N ALA A 15 13.50 -10.11 4.05
CA ALA A 15 13.11 -11.35 3.39
C ALA A 15 11.73 -11.26 2.73
N LEU A 16 10.76 -10.61 3.37
CA LEU A 16 9.42 -10.44 2.80
C LEU A 16 9.41 -9.34 1.73
N ALA A 17 10.12 -8.24 1.96
CA ALA A 17 10.23 -7.13 1.01
C ALA A 17 10.80 -7.58 -0.35
N ALA A 18 11.74 -8.54 -0.34
CA ALA A 18 12.30 -9.14 -1.55
C ALA A 18 11.27 -9.90 -2.41
N LEU A 19 10.13 -10.27 -1.83
CA LEU A 19 9.03 -10.95 -2.53
C LEU A 19 7.99 -9.96 -3.09
N ALA A 20 8.07 -8.67 -2.79
CA ALA A 20 7.11 -7.69 -3.32
C ALA A 20 7.23 -7.58 -4.84
N ARG A 21 6.10 -7.62 -5.54
CA ARG A 21 6.04 -7.58 -7.01
C ARG A 21 5.37 -6.34 -7.54
N THR A 22 4.22 -5.98 -6.97
CA THR A 22 3.40 -4.86 -7.43
C THR A 22 2.80 -4.12 -6.26
N GLU A 23 2.79 -2.80 -6.37
CA GLU A 23 2.10 -1.89 -5.47
C GLU A 23 1.00 -1.12 -6.21
N HIS A 24 -0.07 -0.77 -5.49
CA HIS A 24 -1.14 0.03 -6.05
C HIS A 24 -1.79 0.93 -5.00
N ILE A 25 -2.20 2.13 -5.42
CA ILE A 25 -2.93 3.11 -4.60
C ILE A 25 -4.32 3.26 -5.20
N TYR A 26 -5.35 2.82 -4.47
CA TYR A 26 -6.73 2.87 -4.96
C TYR A 26 -7.33 4.27 -4.78
N LYS A 27 -7.65 4.95 -5.89
CA LYS A 27 -8.19 6.32 -5.90
C LYS A 27 -9.56 6.46 -6.56
N ASN A 28 -10.16 5.35 -7.00
CA ASN A 28 -11.40 5.40 -7.79
C ASN A 28 -12.63 5.75 -6.95
N GLU A 29 -12.64 5.38 -5.67
CA GLU A 29 -13.70 5.70 -4.72
C GLU A 29 -13.09 6.18 -3.40
N LYS A 30 -13.75 7.17 -2.76
CA LYS A 30 -13.30 7.74 -1.50
C LYS A 30 -13.98 7.04 -0.32
N PHE A 31 -13.23 6.20 0.37
CA PHE A 31 -13.70 5.52 1.59
C PHE A 31 -13.34 6.27 2.88
N SER A 32 -12.21 6.98 2.90
CA SER A 32 -11.77 7.82 4.02
C SER A 32 -11.01 9.06 3.51
N ASP A 33 -10.40 9.81 4.42
CA ASP A 33 -9.42 10.86 4.11
C ASP A 33 -8.08 10.31 3.57
N HIS A 34 -7.92 8.99 3.54
CA HIS A 34 -6.77 8.30 2.96
C HIS A 34 -7.16 7.31 1.85
N ALA A 35 -6.28 7.15 0.86
CA ALA A 35 -6.41 6.12 -0.16
C ALA A 35 -5.84 4.78 0.35
N PRO A 36 -6.56 3.64 0.19
CA PRO A 36 -6.00 2.33 0.47
C PRO A 36 -4.77 2.04 -0.40
N ILE A 37 -3.80 1.33 0.19
CA ILE A 37 -2.62 0.80 -0.52
C ILE A 37 -2.66 -0.73 -0.49
N THR A 38 -2.25 -1.36 -1.60
CA THR A 38 -2.09 -2.81 -1.72
C THR A 38 -0.68 -3.12 -2.20
N VAL A 39 -0.08 -4.18 -1.66
CA VAL A 39 1.21 -4.72 -2.09
C VAL A 39 1.04 -6.21 -2.31
N ASP A 40 1.31 -6.69 -3.52
CA ASP A 40 1.29 -8.10 -3.85
C ASP A 40 2.68 -8.70 -3.66
N TYR A 41 2.71 -9.85 -3.01
CA TYR A 41 3.93 -10.61 -2.75
C TYR A 41 3.88 -11.93 -3.50
N ASP A 42 5.03 -12.30 -4.07
CA ASP A 42 5.28 -13.63 -4.60
C ASP A 42 5.64 -14.58 -3.45
N PHE A 43 4.64 -14.83 -2.60
CA PHE A 43 4.75 -15.64 -1.39
C PHE A 43 3.71 -16.78 -1.43
N THR A 44 4.13 -17.98 -1.02
CA THR A 44 3.25 -19.15 -0.89
C THR A 44 3.19 -19.55 0.59
N LEU A 45 1.97 -19.78 1.09
CA LEU A 45 1.68 -20.10 2.49
C LEU A 45 1.61 -21.61 2.75
#